data_AF-A0A6J1JEK9-F1
#
_entry.id   AF-A0A6J1JEK9-F1
#
_cell.length_a   1.000
_cell.length_b   1.000
_cell.length_c   1.000
_cell.angle_alpha   90.00
_cell.angle_beta   90.00
_cell.angle_gamma   90.00
#
_symmetry.space_group_name_H-M   'P 1'
#
loop_
_entity.id
_entity.type
_entity.pdbx_description
1 polymer ?
#
loop_
_entity_poly.entity_id
_entity_poly.type
_entity_poly.pdbx_seq_one_letter_code
_entity_poly.pdbx_strand_id
1 'polypeptide(L)'
;MSFSSTAGYLARRAAQKERVRILYRRALKDTLNWAVHRHLFYRDASDLRERFDANKHVEDLDRIDRMIADGEASYNKWRHPDPYIGMLMSKQSSPSSQMVASSHLKL
;
A
#
# COMPACT_ATOMS: atom_id res chain seq x y z
N MET A 1 31.11 -19.59 -12.89
CA MET A 1 30.39 -18.34 -12.52
C MET A 1 28.90 -18.56 -12.79
N SER A 2 28.04 -18.42 -11.76
CA SER A 2 26.66 -18.93 -11.74
C SER A 2 25.63 -17.96 -12.33
N PHE A 3 25.46 -17.97 -13.66
CA PHE A 3 24.43 -17.19 -14.37
C PHE A 3 22.98 -17.46 -13.87
N SER A 4 22.72 -18.64 -13.33
CA SER A 4 21.40 -19.02 -12.78
C SER A 4 20.97 -18.15 -11.58
N SER A 5 21.91 -17.64 -10.79
CA SER A 5 21.62 -16.79 -9.63
C SER A 5 21.14 -15.38 -9.99
N THR A 6 21.69 -14.77 -11.04
CA THR A 6 21.36 -13.40 -11.46
C THR A 6 19.97 -13.31 -12.08
N ALA A 7 19.59 -14.28 -12.90
CA ALA A 7 18.25 -14.32 -13.52
C ALA A 7 17.14 -14.46 -12.47
N GLY A 8 17.34 -15.32 -11.46
CA GLY A 8 16.40 -15.49 -10.35
C GLY A 8 16.26 -14.23 -9.50
N TYR A 9 17.37 -13.54 -9.21
CA TYR A 9 17.37 -12.26 -8.49
C TYR A 9 16.56 -11.18 -9.22
N LEU A 10 16.82 -11.01 -10.52
CA LEU A 10 16.12 -10.00 -11.34
C LEU A 10 14.62 -10.30 -11.46
N ALA A 11 14.25 -11.56 -11.64
CA ALA A 11 12.85 -11.98 -11.67
C ALA A 11 12.14 -11.68 -10.34
N ARG A 12 12.77 -12.00 -9.19
CA ARG A 12 12.21 -11.68 -7.86
C ARG A 12 12.05 -10.18 -7.67
N ARG A 13 13.06 -9.36 -8.02
CA ARG A 13 12.94 -7.89 -7.94
C ARG A 13 11.84 -7.34 -8.85
N ALA A 14 11.68 -7.88 -10.06
CA ALA A 14 10.61 -7.46 -10.96
C ALA A 14 9.22 -7.80 -10.38
N ALA A 15 9.05 -9.00 -9.82
CA ALA A 15 7.81 -9.42 -9.17
C ALA A 15 7.49 -8.55 -7.93
N GLN A 16 8.49 -8.27 -7.09
CA GLN A 16 8.34 -7.37 -5.94
C GLN A 16 7.90 -5.97 -6.37
N LYS A 17 8.55 -5.38 -7.38
CA LYS A 17 8.17 -4.07 -7.92
C LYS A 17 6.73 -4.05 -8.43
N GLU A 18 6.28 -5.12 -9.10
CA GLU A 18 4.91 -5.19 -9.59
C GLU A 18 3.89 -5.30 -8.45
N ARG A 19 4.15 -6.13 -7.43
CA ARG A 19 3.30 -6.23 -6.24
C ARG A 19 3.17 -4.89 -5.52
N VAL A 20 4.28 -4.17 -5.31
CA VAL A 20 4.28 -2.83 -4.70
C VAL A 20 3.43 -1.85 -5.52
N ARG A 21 3.56 -1.86 -6.86
CA ARG A 21 2.76 -1.00 -7.76
C ARG A 21 1.28 -1.31 -7.69
N ILE A 22 0.90 -2.58 -7.65
CA ILE A 22 -0.50 -3.01 -7.53
C ILE A 22 -1.05 -2.58 -6.17
N LEU A 23 -0.31 -2.82 -5.08
CA LEU A 23 -0.70 -2.44 -3.73
C LEU A 23 -0.90 -0.92 -3.62
N TYR A 24 0.04 -0.12 -4.12
CA TYR A 24 -0.05 1.34 -4.13
C TYR A 24 -1.30 1.84 -4.88
N ARG A 25 -1.55 1.32 -6.09
CA ARG A 25 -2.74 1.70 -6.88
C ARG A 25 -4.04 1.34 -6.17
N ARG A 26 -4.11 0.16 -5.55
CA ARG A 26 -5.27 -0.29 -4.78
C ARG A 26 -5.50 0.57 -3.54
N ALA A 27 -4.46 0.81 -2.75
CA ALA A 27 -4.54 1.66 -1.55
C ALA A 27 -4.95 3.10 -1.89
N LEU A 28 -4.42 3.67 -2.97
CA LEU A 28 -4.78 5.02 -3.40
C LEU A 28 -6.24 5.11 -3.87
N LYS A 29 -6.72 4.09 -4.61
CA LYS A 29 -8.13 4.02 -5.03
C LYS A 29 -9.06 3.89 -3.83
N ASP A 30 -8.72 3.04 -2.86
CA ASP A 30 -9.53 2.90 -1.65
C ASP A 30 -9.53 4.19 -0.83
N THR A 31 -8.38 4.85 -0.69
CA THR A 31 -8.30 6.19 -0.06
C THR A 31 -9.25 7.19 -0.71
N LEU A 32 -9.35 7.17 -2.05
CA LEU A 32 -10.31 8.00 -2.80
C LEU A 32 -11.76 7.60 -2.52
N ASN A 33 -12.06 6.30 -2.44
CA ASN A 33 -13.40 5.80 -2.17
C ASN A 33 -13.90 6.20 -0.77
N TRP A 34 -13.00 6.25 0.21
CA TRP A 34 -13.30 6.70 1.57
C TRP A 34 -13.45 8.23 1.69
N ALA A 35 -12.78 8.99 0.80
CA ALA A 35 -12.78 10.43 0.88
C ALA A 35 -14.10 11.04 0.36
N VAL A 36 -14.98 11.44 1.29
CA VAL A 36 -16.21 12.19 1.00
C VAL A 36 -15.91 13.52 0.27
N HIS A 37 -14.80 14.17 0.64
CA HIS A 37 -14.37 15.44 0.05
C HIS A 37 -12.93 15.37 -0.45
N ARG A 38 -12.65 16.06 -1.57
CA ARG A 38 -11.35 16.03 -2.25
C ARG A 38 -10.18 16.57 -1.42
N HIS A 39 -10.41 17.53 -0.52
CA HIS A 39 -9.34 18.08 0.32
C HIS A 39 -8.77 17.06 1.32
N LEU A 40 -9.63 16.16 1.85
CA LEU A 40 -9.20 15.06 2.72
C LEU A 40 -8.37 14.04 1.95
N PHE A 41 -8.80 13.74 0.71
CA PHE A 41 -8.07 12.84 -0.18
C PHE A 41 -6.61 13.29 -0.42
N TYR A 42 -6.36 14.57 -0.69
CA TYR A 42 -5.00 15.02 -1.00
C TYR A 42 -4.03 14.81 0.16
N ARG A 43 -4.48 15.08 1.39
CA ARG A 43 -3.68 14.84 2.59
C ARG A 43 -3.41 13.35 2.76
N ASP A 44 -4.46 12.53 2.77
CA ASP A 44 -4.34 11.08 2.95
C ASP A 44 -3.50 10.42 1.84
N ALA A 45 -3.61 10.90 0.60
CA ALA A 45 -2.82 10.43 -0.54
C ALA A 45 -1.34 10.84 -0.43
N SER A 46 -1.05 12.04 0.08
CA SER A 46 0.32 12.49 0.35
C SER A 46 0.96 11.65 1.45
N ASP A 47 0.24 11.42 2.56
CA ASP A 47 0.70 10.57 3.66
C ASP A 47 0.94 9.12 3.19
N LEU A 48 0.07 8.59 2.32
CA LEU A 48 0.27 7.28 1.70
C LEU A 48 1.55 7.27 0.84
N ARG A 49 1.77 8.32 0.04
CA ARG A 49 2.94 8.42 -0.83
C ARG A 49 4.24 8.46 -0.04
N GLU A 50 4.28 9.28 1.02
CA GLU A 50 5.46 9.43 1.87
C GLU A 50 5.89 8.10 2.48
N ARG A 51 4.95 7.27 2.94
CA ARG A 51 5.26 5.93 3.50
C ARG A 51 5.88 4.97 2.49
N PHE A 52 5.41 5.01 1.24
CA PHE A 52 6.00 4.21 0.16
C PHE A 52 7.38 4.73 -0.25
N ASP A 53 7.55 6.06 -0.30
CA ASP A 53 8.83 6.68 -0.65
C ASP A 53 9.89 6.49 0.44
N ALA A 54 9.51 6.51 1.73
CA ALA A 54 10.40 6.22 2.86
C ALA A 54 11.11 4.86 2.75
N ASN A 55 10.51 3.92 2.02
CA ASN A 55 10.96 2.53 1.90
C ASN A 55 11.51 2.16 0.53
N LYS A 56 11.65 3.14 -0.36
CA LYS A 56 12.13 2.94 -1.73
C LYS A 56 13.56 2.39 -1.81
N HIS A 57 14.37 2.65 -0.78
CA HIS A 57 15.80 2.31 -0.75
C HIS A 57 16.12 0.99 -0.04
N VAL A 58 15.11 0.19 0.32
CA VAL A 58 15.33 -1.14 0.89
C VAL A 58 15.82 -2.09 -0.22
N GLU A 59 16.98 -2.71 0.00
CA GLU A 59 17.61 -3.64 -0.95
C GLU A 59 17.52 -5.11 -0.53
N ASP A 60 17.32 -5.39 0.75
CA ASP A 60 17.16 -6.76 1.27
C ASP A 60 15.84 -7.37 0.76
N LEU A 61 15.95 -8.43 -0.06
CA LEU A 61 14.83 -9.10 -0.71
C LEU A 61 13.85 -9.71 0.29
N ASP A 62 14.34 -10.31 1.36
CA ASP A 62 13.46 -10.99 2.32
C ASP A 62 12.70 -9.97 3.16
N ARG A 63 13.37 -8.87 3.51
CA ARG A 63 12.72 -7.72 4.15
C ARG A 63 11.64 -7.12 3.26
N ILE A 64 11.92 -6.93 1.96
CA ILE A 64 10.92 -6.41 1.01
C ILE A 64 9.70 -7.33 0.96
N ASP A 65 9.89 -8.65 0.90
CA ASP A 65 8.76 -9.58 0.84
C ASP A 65 7.89 -9.53 2.11
N ARG A 66 8.51 -9.40 3.29
CA ARG A 66 7.77 -9.19 4.55
C ARG A 66 6.99 -7.88 4.53
N MET A 67 7.62 -6.79 4.12
CA MET A 67 6.97 -5.47 4.05
C MET A 67 5.80 -5.46 3.06
N ILE A 68 5.93 -6.15 1.92
CA ILE A 68 4.81 -6.31 0.97
C ILE A 68 3.69 -7.12 1.62
N ALA A 69 3.99 -8.23 2.31
CA ALA A 69 2.99 -9.05 2.99
C ALA A 69 2.26 -8.27 4.10
N ASP A 70 3.00 -7.52 4.93
CA ASP A 70 2.44 -6.69 5.99
C ASP A 70 1.57 -5.55 5.42
N GLY A 71 2.00 -4.95 4.31
CA GLY A 71 1.25 -3.94 3.57
C GLY A 71 -0.05 -4.50 2.98
N GLU A 72 0.00 -5.69 2.37
CA GLU A 72 -1.17 -6.38 1.84
C GLU A 72 -2.15 -6.79 2.96
N ALA A 73 -1.65 -7.28 4.09
CA ALA A 73 -2.47 -7.63 5.25
C ALA A 73 -3.15 -6.39 5.85
N SER A 74 -2.41 -5.29 5.99
CA SER A 74 -2.94 -4.01 6.46
C SER A 74 -4.00 -3.48 5.50
N TYR A 75 -3.75 -3.50 4.19
CA TYR A 75 -4.71 -3.11 3.17
C TYR A 75 -6.00 -3.97 3.25
N ASN A 76 -5.88 -5.28 3.37
CA ASN A 76 -7.03 -6.17 3.46
C ASN A 76 -7.88 -5.94 4.72
N LYS A 77 -7.23 -5.63 5.85
CA LYS A 77 -7.93 -5.31 7.11
C LYS A 77 -8.78 -4.04 7.01
N TRP A 78 -8.28 -3.04 6.27
CA TRP A 78 -8.88 -1.71 6.19
C TRP A 78 -9.57 -1.43 4.85
N ARG A 79 -9.69 -2.47 4.01
CA ARG A 79 -10.41 -2.40 2.75
C ARG A 79 -11.85 -1.99 3.01
N HIS A 80 -12.42 -1.16 2.14
CA HIS A 80 -13.82 -0.77 2.26
C HIS A 80 -14.72 -2.03 2.26
N PRO A 81 -15.57 -2.23 3.30
CA PRO A 81 -16.41 -3.43 3.40
C PRO A 81 -17.44 -3.53 2.27
N ASP A 82 -17.79 -2.39 1.65
CA ASP A 82 -18.63 -2.30 0.45
C ASP A 82 -17.93 -1.44 -0.64
N PRO A 83 -16.97 -1.98 -1.41
CA PRO A 83 -16.19 -1.17 -2.35
C PRO A 83 -17.13 -0.47 -3.34
N TYR A 84 -17.14 0.86 -3.32
CA TYR A 84 -18.10 1.71 -4.04
C TYR A 84 -18.28 1.30 -5.52
N ILE A 85 -19.32 0.52 -5.83
CA ILE A 85 -19.84 0.27 -7.18
C ILE A 85 -21.18 1.03 -7.26
N GLY A 86 -21.12 2.35 -7.13
CA GLY A 86 -22.30 3.23 -7.25
C GLY A 86 -23.26 3.19 -6.06
N MET A 87 -23.38 4.36 -5.40
CA MET A 87 -24.53 4.81 -4.58
C MET A 87 -24.88 4.00 -3.32
N LEU A 88 -24.34 4.37 -2.16
CA LEU A 88 -25.06 4.88 -0.97
C LEU A 88 -24.12 4.86 0.26
N MET A 89 -23.85 6.05 0.79
CA MET A 89 -22.89 6.24 1.89
C MET A 89 -23.51 5.89 3.26
N SER A 90 -22.88 4.99 4.00
CA SER A 90 -22.93 4.99 5.47
C SER A 90 -21.68 5.70 6.01
N LYS A 91 -21.86 6.59 7.00
CA LYS A 91 -20.80 7.45 7.54
C LYS A 91 -19.79 6.62 8.34
N GLN A 92 -18.60 6.36 7.81
CA GLN A 92 -17.43 5.94 8.60
C GLN A 92 -16.18 6.73 8.15
N SER A 93 -15.33 7.10 9.11
CA SER A 93 -14.12 7.92 8.90
C SER A 93 -13.06 7.19 8.06
N SER A 94 -12.35 7.92 7.20
CA SER A 94 -11.24 7.44 6.34
C SER A 94 -10.21 6.59 7.12
N PRO A 95 -9.93 5.34 6.70
CA PRO A 95 -8.91 4.49 7.31
C PRO A 95 -7.51 5.05 7.20
N SER A 96 -7.22 5.94 6.24
CA SER A 96 -5.90 6.56 6.12
C SER A 96 -5.52 7.30 7.40
N SER A 97 -6.48 7.97 8.07
CA SER A 97 -6.31 8.61 9.38
C SER A 97 -6.13 7.64 10.56
N GLN A 98 -6.53 6.37 10.42
CA GLN A 98 -6.33 5.34 11.45
C GLN A 98 -5.13 4.43 11.17
N MET A 99 -4.73 4.29 9.90
CA MET A 99 -3.46 3.70 9.49
C MET A 99 -2.28 4.59 9.90
N VAL A 100 -2.45 5.91 10.10
CA VAL A 100 -1.44 6.78 10.75
C VAL A 100 -1.32 6.53 12.25
N ALA A 101 -2.39 6.08 12.92
CA ALA A 101 -2.43 5.95 14.39
C ALA A 101 -1.93 4.59 14.92
N SER A 102 -1.79 3.57 14.06
CA SER A 102 -1.07 2.34 14.40
C SER A 102 0.44 2.56 14.33
N SER A 103 0.99 3.21 15.35
CA SER A 103 2.41 3.51 15.58
C SER A 103 3.34 2.29 15.68
N HIS A 104 2.90 1.09 15.30
CA HIS A 104 3.63 -0.16 15.46
C HIS A 104 4.30 -0.68 14.18
N LEU A 105 4.08 -0.05 13.03
CA LEU A 105 4.69 -0.45 11.77
C LEU A 105 5.44 0.74 11.17
N LYS A 106 6.71 0.85 11.55
CA LYS A 106 7.72 1.44 10.67
C LYS A 106 7.88 0.44 9.51
N LEU A 107 7.23 0.76 8.38
CA LEU A 107 7.65 0.23 7.08
C LEU A 107 9.11 0.67 6.89
#